data_AF-A0A1G9KUA7-F1
#
_entry.id   AF-A0A1G9KUA7-F1
#
_cell.length_a   1.000
_cell.length_b   1.000
_cell.length_c   1.000
_cell.angle_alpha   90.00
_cell.angle_beta   90.00
_cell.angle_gamma   90.00
#
_symmetry.space_group_name_H-M   'P 1'
#
loop_
_entity.id
_entity.type
_entity.pdbx_description
1 polymer ?
#
loop_
_entity_poly.entity_id
_entity_poly.type
_entity_poly.pdbx_seq_one_letter_code
_entity_poly.pdbx_strand_id
1 'polypeptide(L)'
;MRKTFWLLGIVLIFYSCNPAVKNQNDALNYFDIKGYFKKEASRLNKRNPLLTKTVEVNGASETKKIHIPDWEKELSIFSESEINRNAWKGLFSINTTNTQELYTSDNKKVPVKEVSITKRDGRVASIRILIKNSNMLYSSTDTLTYYPDSLYRINKKQHIKLMAEKNYSITGRLK
;
A
#
# COMPACT_ATOMS: atom_id res chain seq x y z
N MET A 1 -61.89 -14.38 -53.09
CA MET A 1 -60.56 -13.87 -52.69
C MET A 1 -60.64 -13.31 -51.28
N ARG A 2 -60.07 -13.98 -50.27
CA ARG A 2 -59.75 -13.35 -48.98
C ARG A 2 -58.65 -14.19 -48.31
N LYS A 3 -57.42 -13.70 -48.37
CA LYS A 3 -56.24 -14.33 -47.77
C LYS A 3 -56.21 -13.98 -46.28
N THR A 4 -56.33 -14.97 -45.40
CA THR A 4 -56.06 -14.81 -43.97
C THR A 4 -54.58 -15.03 -43.74
N PHE A 5 -53.86 -13.96 -43.39
CA PHE A 5 -52.44 -13.97 -43.10
C PHE A 5 -52.24 -14.44 -41.65
N TRP A 6 -51.58 -15.59 -41.48
CA TRP A 6 -51.22 -16.15 -40.18
C TRP A 6 -49.86 -15.53 -39.78
N LEU A 7 -49.86 -14.62 -38.79
CA LEU A 7 -48.65 -14.07 -38.21
C LEU A 7 -48.24 -14.95 -37.02
N LEU A 8 -47.32 -15.88 -37.26
CA LEU A 8 -46.58 -16.59 -36.22
C LEU A 8 -45.67 -15.58 -35.50
N GLY A 9 -45.99 -15.27 -34.25
CA GLY A 9 -45.10 -14.52 -33.36
C GLY A 9 -43.95 -15.40 -32.89
N ILE A 10 -42.75 -15.13 -33.40
CA ILE A 10 -41.50 -15.72 -32.91
C ILE A 10 -41.13 -15.00 -31.60
N VAL A 11 -41.32 -15.68 -30.48
CA VAL A 11 -40.81 -15.26 -29.16
C VAL A 11 -39.34 -15.69 -29.08
N LEU A 12 -38.42 -14.75 -29.28
CA LEU A 12 -37.00 -14.91 -29.00
C LEU A 12 -36.76 -14.74 -27.50
N ILE A 13 -36.55 -15.86 -26.81
CA ILE A 13 -36.10 -15.87 -25.42
C ILE A 13 -34.58 -15.70 -25.43
N PHE A 14 -34.11 -14.48 -25.16
CA PHE A 14 -32.70 -14.23 -24.90
C PHE A 14 -32.33 -14.77 -23.52
N TYR A 15 -31.77 -15.99 -23.47
CA TYR A 15 -31.03 -16.49 -22.31
C TYR A 15 -29.73 -15.68 -22.17
N SER A 16 -29.77 -14.63 -21.35
CA SER A 16 -28.55 -13.98 -20.86
C SER A 16 -27.89 -14.90 -19.84
N CYS A 17 -26.90 -15.67 -20.29
CA CYS A 17 -25.97 -16.35 -19.42
C CYS A 17 -25.02 -15.29 -18.86
N ASN A 18 -25.29 -14.78 -17.65
CA ASN A 18 -24.30 -14.00 -16.93
C ASN A 18 -23.13 -14.93 -16.60
N PRO A 19 -21.91 -14.72 -17.11
CA PRO A 19 -20.76 -15.43 -16.57
C PRO A 19 -20.68 -15.05 -15.10
N ALA A 20 -20.86 -16.01 -14.21
CA ALA A 20 -20.59 -15.85 -12.81
C ALA A 20 -19.18 -15.24 -12.72
N VAL A 21 -19.10 -14.03 -12.15
CA VAL A 21 -17.83 -13.39 -11.82
C VAL A 21 -17.12 -14.37 -10.92
N LYS A 22 -16.19 -15.14 -11.49
CA LYS A 22 -15.23 -15.90 -10.69
C LYS A 22 -14.50 -14.84 -9.87
N ASN A 23 -14.84 -14.75 -8.60
CA ASN A 23 -13.94 -14.18 -7.61
C ASN A 23 -12.71 -15.10 -7.59
N GLN A 24 -11.83 -14.93 -8.57
CA GLN A 24 -10.45 -15.34 -8.45
C GLN A 24 -9.91 -14.49 -7.31
N ASN A 25 -10.00 -15.01 -6.10
CA ASN A 25 -9.03 -14.68 -5.07
C ASN A 25 -7.70 -15.20 -5.61
N ASP A 26 -7.09 -14.45 -6.52
CA ASP A 26 -5.73 -14.70 -6.96
C ASP A 26 -4.89 -14.73 -5.69
N ALA A 27 -4.34 -15.91 -5.38
CA ALA A 27 -3.47 -16.06 -4.23
C ALA A 27 -2.36 -15.01 -4.35
N LEU A 28 -2.23 -14.15 -3.34
CA LEU A 28 -1.20 -13.13 -3.31
C LEU A 28 0.17 -13.81 -3.32
N ASN A 29 1.08 -13.30 -4.15
CA ASN A 29 2.44 -13.87 -4.26
C ASN A 29 3.33 -13.41 -3.10
N TYR A 30 2.97 -12.29 -2.47
CA TYR A 30 3.72 -11.64 -1.40
C TYR A 30 2.77 -11.17 -0.30
N PHE A 31 3.32 -10.72 0.82
CA PHE A 31 2.55 -10.12 1.92
C PHE A 31 1.54 -9.05 1.45
N ASP A 32 0.31 -9.11 1.95
CA ASP A 32 -0.79 -8.18 1.64
C ASP A 32 -0.60 -6.82 2.35
N ILE A 33 0.27 -5.96 1.81
CA ILE A 33 0.57 -4.65 2.41
C ILE A 33 -0.70 -3.79 2.43
N LYS A 34 -1.39 -3.69 1.30
CA LYS A 34 -2.59 -2.87 1.16
C LYS A 34 -3.71 -3.33 2.08
N GLY A 35 -3.99 -4.63 2.13
CA GLY A 35 -5.01 -5.17 3.02
C GLY A 35 -4.62 -5.05 4.50
N TYR A 36 -3.34 -5.19 4.84
CA TYR A 36 -2.83 -4.95 6.18
C TYR A 36 -3.06 -3.51 6.63
N PHE A 37 -2.61 -2.51 5.84
CA PHE A 37 -2.75 -1.10 6.22
C PHE A 37 -4.20 -0.61 6.17
N LYS A 38 -5.08 -1.21 5.35
CA LYS A 38 -6.52 -0.98 5.42
C LYS A 38 -7.10 -1.43 6.77
N LYS A 39 -6.70 -2.60 7.27
CA LYS A 39 -7.13 -3.10 8.58
C LYS A 39 -6.60 -2.22 9.71
N GLU A 40 -5.34 -1.79 9.63
CA GLU A 40 -4.75 -0.89 10.62
C GLU A 40 -5.38 0.50 10.63
N ALA A 41 -5.69 1.07 9.47
CA ALA A 41 -6.44 2.32 9.39
C ALA A 41 -7.83 2.19 10.03
N SER A 42 -8.55 1.10 9.76
CA SER A 42 -9.84 0.82 10.42
C SER A 42 -9.71 0.68 11.93
N ARG A 43 -8.68 -0.06 12.41
CA ARG A 43 -8.38 -0.23 13.83
C ARG A 43 -8.10 1.11 14.51
N LEU A 44 -7.29 1.96 13.89
CA LEU A 44 -6.88 3.25 14.44
C LEU A 44 -7.98 4.31 14.38
N ASN A 45 -8.80 4.32 13.32
CA ASN A 45 -10.02 5.14 13.26
C ASN A 45 -10.98 4.79 14.41
N LYS A 46 -11.17 3.49 14.70
CA LYS A 46 -12.01 3.04 15.82
C LYS A 46 -11.41 3.38 17.19
N ARG A 47 -10.09 3.19 17.37
CA ARG A 47 -9.40 3.52 18.63
C ARG A 47 -9.32 5.03 18.86
N ASN A 48 -9.31 5.82 17.79
CA ASN A 48 -9.13 7.27 17.78
C ASN A 48 -8.05 7.76 18.77
N PRO A 49 -6.80 7.24 18.70
CA PRO A 49 -5.79 7.55 19.69
C PRO A 49 -5.31 9.00 19.56
N LEU A 50 -5.05 9.65 20.70
CA LEU A 50 -4.27 10.89 20.74
C LEU A 50 -2.80 10.54 20.57
N LEU A 51 -2.14 11.10 19.56
CA LEU A 51 -0.74 10.84 19.27
C LEU A 51 0.10 12.11 19.21
N THR A 52 1.40 11.98 19.40
CA THR A 52 2.37 13.06 19.16
C THR A 52 2.87 12.93 17.72
N LYS A 53 2.49 13.88 16.85
CA LYS A 53 2.93 13.96 15.45
C LYS A 53 4.04 15.00 15.35
N THR A 54 5.16 14.61 14.76
CA THR A 54 6.28 15.49 14.42
C THR A 54 6.48 15.47 12.92
N VAL A 55 6.54 16.66 12.31
CA VAL A 55 6.91 16.86 10.92
C VAL A 55 8.21 17.65 10.90
N GLU A 56 9.19 17.20 10.14
CA GLU A 56 10.48 17.84 9.99
C GLU A 56 10.81 18.03 8.51
N VAL A 57 11.31 19.22 8.16
CA VAL A 57 11.79 19.58 6.83
C VAL A 57 13.13 20.27 6.98
N ASN A 58 14.20 19.68 6.44
CA ASN A 58 15.55 20.25 6.46
C ASN A 58 16.00 20.71 7.86
N GLY A 59 15.69 19.92 8.90
CA GLY A 59 16.04 20.21 10.31
C GLY A 59 15.05 21.11 11.05
N ALA A 60 14.17 21.84 10.36
CA ALA A 60 13.08 22.59 10.99
C ALA A 60 11.93 21.64 11.32
N SER A 61 11.46 21.62 12.58
CA SER A 61 10.42 20.69 13.02
C SER A 61 9.23 21.37 13.67
N GLU A 62 8.05 20.76 13.49
CA GLU A 62 6.82 21.11 14.16
C GLU A 62 6.26 19.85 14.83
N THR A 63 5.87 19.96 16.11
CA THR A 63 5.30 18.85 16.89
C THR A 63 3.95 19.24 17.47
N LYS A 64 2.94 18.39 17.28
CA LYS A 64 1.59 18.57 17.83
C LYS A 64 1.04 17.28 18.41
N LYS A 65 0.20 17.40 19.44
CA LYS A 65 -0.67 16.32 19.89
C LYS A 65 -1.99 16.40 19.14
N ILE A 66 -2.34 15.36 18.40
CA ILE A 66 -3.53 15.38 17.54
C ILE A 66 -4.25 14.03 17.54
N HIS A 67 -5.56 14.08 17.27
CA HIS A 67 -6.32 12.95 16.75
C HIS A 67 -6.25 13.00 15.23
N ILE A 68 -5.96 11.88 14.59
CA ILE A 68 -5.96 11.80 13.13
C ILE A 68 -7.39 11.46 12.69
N PRO A 69 -8.06 12.33 11.90
CA PRO A 69 -9.45 12.13 11.53
C PRO A 69 -9.64 11.05 10.46
N ASP A 70 -8.62 10.85 9.62
CA ASP A 70 -8.64 9.88 8.52
C ASP A 70 -7.31 9.12 8.47
N TRP A 71 -7.30 7.95 9.10
CA TRP A 71 -6.14 7.06 9.09
C TRP A 71 -5.90 6.36 7.75
N GLU A 72 -6.91 6.25 6.87
CA GLU A 72 -6.70 5.69 5.53
C GLU A 72 -5.83 6.64 4.71
N LYS A 73 -6.13 7.94 4.79
CA LYS A 73 -5.30 8.98 4.17
C LYS A 73 -3.91 9.09 4.82
N GLU A 74 -3.82 9.06 6.14
CA GLU A 74 -2.52 9.19 6.82
C GLU A 74 -1.58 8.01 6.48
N LEU A 75 -2.11 6.79 6.37
CA LEU A 75 -1.33 5.58 6.06
C LEU A 75 -1.29 5.24 4.57
N SER A 76 -1.77 6.12 3.68
CA SER A 76 -1.93 5.81 2.25
C SER A 76 -0.61 5.44 1.59
N ILE A 77 0.49 6.11 1.96
CA ILE A 77 1.83 5.85 1.40
C ILE A 77 2.29 4.40 1.62
N PHE A 78 1.88 3.78 2.73
CA PHE A 78 2.16 2.37 2.98
C PHE A 78 1.31 1.48 2.08
N SER A 79 0.01 1.77 1.97
CA SER A 79 -0.91 1.02 1.08
C SER A 79 -0.53 1.15 -0.40
N GLU A 80 -0.02 2.31 -0.82
CA GLU A 80 0.45 2.59 -2.18
C GLU A 80 1.76 1.86 -2.50
N SER A 81 2.54 1.48 -1.48
CA SER A 81 3.76 0.69 -1.60
C SER A 81 3.52 -0.83 -1.74
N GLU A 82 2.29 -1.23 -2.10
CA GLU A 82 1.91 -2.61 -2.41
C GLU A 82 2.81 -3.24 -3.47
N ILE A 83 3.28 -4.46 -3.18
CA ILE A 83 4.21 -5.24 -4.01
C ILE A 83 3.52 -6.30 -4.86
N ASN A 84 2.27 -6.66 -4.57
CA ASN A 84 1.43 -7.59 -5.35
C ASN A 84 0.85 -6.97 -6.64
N ARG A 85 1.57 -6.06 -7.31
CA ARG A 85 1.13 -5.49 -8.59
C ARG A 85 1.34 -6.52 -9.70
N ASN A 86 0.40 -6.63 -10.65
CA ASN A 86 0.49 -7.57 -11.78
C ASN A 86 1.82 -7.45 -12.55
N ALA A 87 2.29 -6.22 -12.79
CA ALA A 87 3.55 -5.96 -13.47
C ALA A 87 4.82 -6.36 -12.68
N TRP A 88 4.68 -6.69 -11.40
CA TRP A 88 5.78 -7.03 -10.49
C TRP A 88 5.76 -8.49 -10.03
N LYS A 89 4.83 -9.29 -10.56
CA LYS A 89 4.77 -10.73 -10.27
C LYS A 89 6.10 -11.39 -10.64
N GLY A 90 6.71 -12.07 -9.67
CA GLY A 90 8.00 -12.74 -9.84
C GLY A 90 9.21 -11.82 -9.85
N LEU A 91 9.06 -10.51 -9.56
CA LEU A 91 10.17 -9.55 -9.55
C LEU A 91 10.81 -9.35 -8.17
N PHE A 92 10.36 -10.08 -7.15
CA PHE A 92 10.93 -10.05 -5.82
C PHE A 92 11.53 -11.41 -5.44
N SER A 93 12.74 -11.37 -4.88
CA SER A 93 13.33 -12.45 -4.11
C SER A 93 12.70 -12.49 -2.72
N ILE A 94 12.47 -13.69 -2.20
CA ILE A 94 11.83 -13.92 -0.90
C ILE A 94 12.82 -14.64 0.02
N ASN A 95 13.04 -14.09 1.20
CA ASN A 95 13.76 -14.77 2.28
C ASN A 95 12.88 -14.75 3.54
N THR A 96 12.50 -15.93 4.02
CA THR A 96 11.57 -16.09 5.14
C THR A 96 12.21 -16.92 6.24
N THR A 97 12.07 -16.45 7.47
CA THR A 97 12.40 -17.15 8.70
C THR A 97 11.14 -17.22 9.58
N ASN A 98 11.24 -17.86 10.76
CA ASN A 98 10.11 -17.93 11.71
C ASN A 98 9.63 -16.54 12.19
N THR A 99 10.51 -15.54 12.18
CA THR A 99 10.23 -14.21 12.74
C THR A 99 10.29 -13.09 11.71
N GLN A 100 10.62 -13.39 10.45
CA GLN A 100 10.82 -12.37 9.42
C GLN A 100 10.43 -12.86 8.04
N GLU A 101 9.76 -12.01 7.27
CA GLU A 101 9.64 -12.12 5.82
C GLU A 101 10.35 -10.93 5.18
N LEU A 102 11.25 -11.20 4.24
CA LEU A 102 12.01 -10.18 3.52
C LEU A 102 11.79 -10.36 2.01
N TYR A 103 11.29 -9.30 1.38
CA TYR A 103 11.08 -9.21 -0.06
C TYR A 103 12.05 -8.18 -0.63
N THR A 104 12.88 -8.55 -1.60
CA THR A 104 13.86 -7.64 -2.22
C THR A 104 13.75 -7.64 -3.74
N SER A 105 13.94 -6.49 -4.37
CA SER A 105 13.97 -6.36 -5.83
C SER A 105 15.08 -5.42 -6.27
N ASP A 106 15.93 -5.88 -7.19
CA ASP A 106 16.91 -5.07 -7.90
C ASP A 106 16.36 -4.54 -9.25
N ASN A 107 15.18 -5.00 -9.66
CA ASN A 107 14.59 -4.68 -10.95
C ASN A 107 14.35 -3.17 -11.10
N LYS A 108 14.86 -2.57 -12.17
CA LYS A 108 14.75 -1.12 -12.44
C LYS A 108 13.30 -0.61 -12.54
N LYS A 109 12.34 -1.48 -12.90
CA LYS A 109 10.91 -1.14 -13.03
C LYS A 109 10.14 -1.14 -11.71
N VAL A 110 10.77 -1.60 -10.62
CA VAL A 110 10.14 -1.73 -9.30
C VAL A 110 10.74 -0.67 -8.37
N PRO A 111 9.98 0.37 -7.98
CA PRO A 111 10.45 1.36 -7.01
C PRO A 111 10.64 0.80 -5.60
N VAL A 112 9.80 -0.14 -5.18
CA VAL A 112 9.89 -0.80 -3.88
C VAL A 112 11.05 -1.79 -3.91
N LYS A 113 12.15 -1.48 -3.22
CA LYS A 113 13.40 -2.26 -3.23
C LYS A 113 13.47 -3.28 -2.13
N GLU A 114 12.82 -3.00 -1.01
CA GLU A 114 12.79 -3.87 0.16
C GLU A 114 11.45 -3.73 0.87
N VAL A 115 10.87 -4.86 1.28
CA VAL A 115 9.81 -4.92 2.30
C VAL A 115 10.25 -5.94 3.33
N SER A 116 10.35 -5.53 4.58
CA SER A 116 10.64 -6.41 5.71
C SER A 116 9.48 -6.41 6.68
N ILE A 117 8.95 -7.60 6.94
CA ILE A 117 7.89 -7.85 7.92
C ILE A 117 8.51 -8.62 9.06
N THR A 118 8.59 -8.02 10.24
CA THR A 118 8.99 -8.74 11.45
C THR A 118 7.74 -9.21 12.18
N LYS A 119 7.74 -10.45 12.64
CA LYS A 119 6.65 -11.07 13.39
C LYS A 119 7.09 -11.41 14.81
N ARG A 120 6.17 -11.26 15.76
CA ARG A 120 6.27 -11.74 17.14
C ARG A 120 4.97 -12.46 17.48
N ASP A 121 5.08 -13.70 17.95
CA ASP A 121 3.92 -14.55 18.29
C ASP A 121 2.89 -14.66 17.15
N GLY A 122 3.39 -14.82 15.91
CA GLY A 122 2.57 -14.92 14.70
C GLY A 122 1.92 -13.60 14.25
N ARG A 123 2.10 -12.50 14.98
CA ARG A 123 1.55 -11.17 14.64
C ARG A 123 2.64 -10.26 14.08
N VAL A 124 2.26 -9.33 13.21
CA VAL A 124 3.19 -8.32 12.69
C VAL A 124 3.63 -7.41 13.84
N ALA A 125 4.92 -7.40 14.12
CA ALA A 125 5.57 -6.54 15.10
C ALA A 125 6.11 -5.25 14.44
N SER A 126 6.60 -5.36 13.20
CA SER A 126 7.00 -4.19 12.43
C SER A 126 6.93 -4.43 10.92
N ILE A 127 6.76 -3.35 10.18
CA ILE A 127 6.91 -3.30 8.72
C ILE A 127 7.90 -2.20 8.38
N ARG A 128 8.90 -2.52 7.57
CA ARG A 128 9.83 -1.55 7.00
C ARG A 128 9.83 -1.67 5.48
N ILE A 129 9.73 -0.54 4.79
CA ILE A 129 9.68 -0.48 3.32
C ILE A 129 10.71 0.51 2.83
N LEU A 130 11.56 0.09 1.89
CA LEU A 130 12.53 0.95 1.20
C LEU A 130 12.05 1.18 -0.23
N ILE A 131 11.86 2.44 -0.59
CA ILE A 131 11.46 2.86 -1.93
C ILE A 131 12.57 3.71 -2.52
N LYS A 132 13.01 3.38 -3.73
CA LYS A 132 13.98 4.17 -4.50
C LYS A 132 13.41 4.51 -5.87
N ASN A 133 13.33 5.80 -6.16
CA ASN A 133 12.98 6.32 -7.47
C ASN A 133 14.16 7.11 -8.01
N SER A 134 14.49 6.95 -9.29
CA SER A 134 15.54 7.73 -9.93
C SER A 134 15.29 7.87 -11.41
N ASN A 135 15.50 9.07 -11.94
CA ASN A 135 15.57 9.41 -13.35
C ASN A 135 16.60 10.54 -13.54
N MET A 136 16.76 11.04 -14.77
CA MET A 136 17.77 12.05 -15.10
C MET A 136 17.64 13.37 -14.31
N LEU A 137 16.42 13.73 -13.89
CA LEU A 137 16.12 15.02 -13.26
C LEU A 137 15.89 14.91 -11.74
N TYR A 138 15.60 13.71 -11.24
CA TYR A 138 15.11 13.48 -9.90
C TYR A 138 15.57 12.14 -9.34
N SER A 139 15.95 12.11 -8.08
CA SER A 139 16.08 10.88 -7.31
C SER A 139 15.46 11.03 -5.92
N SER A 140 14.93 9.92 -5.40
CA SER A 140 14.52 9.84 -4.00
C SER A 140 14.76 8.48 -3.38
N THR A 141 14.97 8.53 -2.07
CA THR A 141 14.99 7.36 -1.19
C THR A 141 14.02 7.62 -0.05
N ASP A 142 13.02 6.77 0.05
CA ASP A 142 12.00 6.85 1.07
C ASP A 142 12.09 5.58 1.93
N THR A 143 12.11 5.75 3.25
CA THR A 143 12.02 4.65 4.22
C THR A 143 10.76 4.82 5.03
N LEU A 144 9.86 3.86 4.90
CA LEU A 144 8.63 3.80 5.67
C LEU A 144 8.83 2.79 6.80
N THR A 145 8.39 3.11 8.00
CA THR A 145 8.48 2.22 9.16
C THR A 145 7.19 2.28 9.94
N TYR A 146 6.66 1.11 10.29
CA TYR A 146 5.42 0.97 11.03
C TYR A 146 5.59 -0.05 12.15
N TYR A 147 5.15 0.34 13.34
CA TYR A 147 5.03 -0.50 14.52
C TYR A 147 3.58 -0.35 15.02
N PRO A 148 2.75 -1.41 14.95
CA PRO A 148 1.31 -1.33 15.25
C PRO A 148 0.98 -0.82 16.65
N ASP A 149 1.90 -1.03 17.59
CA ASP A 149 1.76 -0.70 19.00
C ASP A 149 2.20 0.74 19.34
N SER A 150 3.11 1.33 18.56
CA SER A 150 3.90 2.47 19.03
C SER A 150 4.07 3.60 18.04
N LEU A 151 4.36 3.37 16.75
CA LEU A 151 4.62 4.47 15.83
C LEU A 151 4.48 4.14 14.35
N TYR A 152 4.29 5.18 13.55
CA TYR A 152 4.64 5.19 12.14
C TYR A 152 5.67 6.29 11.87
N ARG A 153 6.54 6.05 10.88
CA ARG A 153 7.54 7.00 10.42
C ARG A 153 7.70 6.94 8.91
N ILE A 154 7.81 8.10 8.29
CA ILE A 154 8.11 8.30 6.87
C ILE A 154 9.35 9.18 6.83
N ASN A 155 10.47 8.65 6.33
CA ASN A 155 11.66 9.44 6.03
C ASN A 155 11.83 9.50 4.53
N LYS A 156 12.02 10.71 3.99
CA LYS A 156 12.15 10.94 2.55
C LYS A 156 13.34 11.86 2.29
N LYS A 157 14.24 11.40 1.43
CA LYS A 157 15.37 12.18 0.91
C LYS A 157 15.16 12.37 -0.59
N GLN A 158 15.14 13.62 -1.04
CA GLN A 158 14.89 13.98 -2.43
C GLN A 158 16.00 14.86 -2.98
N HIS A 159 16.45 14.54 -4.18
CA HIS A 159 17.38 15.34 -4.94
C HIS A 159 16.75 15.66 -6.30
N ILE A 160 16.65 16.96 -6.61
CA ILE A 160 16.25 17.46 -7.93
C ILE A 160 17.48 18.13 -8.51
N LYS A 161 17.79 17.85 -9.79
CA LYS A 161 18.94 18.45 -10.46
C LYS A 161 18.86 19.99 -10.36
N LEU A 162 19.99 20.63 -10.05
CA LEU A 162 20.12 22.08 -9.84
C LEU A 162 19.45 22.64 -8.57
N MET A 163 18.93 21.79 -7.68
CA MET A 163 18.35 22.21 -6.40
C MET A 163 19.13 21.61 -5.23
N ALA A 164 19.06 22.27 -4.07
CA ALA A 164 19.51 21.69 -2.82
C ALA A 164 18.69 20.43 -2.50
N GLU A 165 19.35 19.46 -1.89
CA GLU A 165 18.69 18.26 -1.38
C GLU A 165 17.64 18.64 -0.33
N LYS A 166 16.52 17.90 -0.33
CA LYS A 166 15.47 18.07 0.67
C LYS A 166 15.28 16.79 1.47
N ASN A 167 15.27 16.93 2.79
CA ASN A 167 15.05 15.85 3.74
C ASN A 167 13.76 16.12 4.51
N TYR A 168 12.88 15.14 4.53
CA TYR A 168 11.57 15.18 5.18
C TYR A 168 11.45 14.01 6.15
N SER A 169 10.92 14.27 7.34
CA SER A 169 10.49 13.21 8.25
C SER A 169 9.08 13.50 8.77
N ILE A 170 8.22 12.49 8.77
CA ILE A 170 6.93 12.51 9.45
C ILE A 170 6.93 11.34 10.42
N THR A 171 6.74 11.60 11.71
CA THR A 171 6.61 10.56 12.73
C THR A 171 5.35 10.79 13.53
N GLY A 172 4.48 9.78 13.66
CA GLY A 172 3.41 9.77 14.65
C GLY A 172 3.67 8.71 15.70
N ARG A 173 3.76 9.11 16.96
CA ARG A 173 3.97 8.21 18.11
C ARG A 173 2.68 8.04 18.90
N LEU A 174 2.15 6.82 18.91
CA LEU A 174 1.08 6.38 19.77
C LEU A 174 1.60 6.35 21.22
N LYS A 175 0.82 6.89 22.15
CA LYS A 175 1.09 6.69 23.57
C LYS A 175 0.70 5.29 24.03
#